data_AF-A0A939NQC6-F1
#
_entry.id   AF-A0A939NQC6-F1
#
_cell.length_a   1.000
_cell.length_b   1.000
_cell.length_c   1.000
_cell.angle_alpha   90.00
_cell.angle_beta   90.00
_cell.angle_gamma   90.00
#
_symmetry.space_group_name_H-M   'P 1'
#
loop_
_entity.id
_entity.type
_entity.pdbx_description
1 polymer ?
#
loop_
_entity_poly.entity_id
_entity_poly.type
_entity_poly.pdbx_seq_one_letter_code
_entity_poly.pdbx_strand_id
1 'polypeptide(L)'
;MALHYFAAGAAENDKPQYLSDWWHQSVNVVGSYHTRFGPQIRNDTYRIRSVRQKDWFDFYGYIDAPVFFGGNSTAGIWNKGSPLFMEIEPRFSIDKLTNTDLSWAVQRMVFRQQLSTIWAATTPVSRARYGSGYRYRYRLAMSLSLNVYAKYQWQNYGASNENEWDGFKVKY
;
A
#
# COMPACT_ATOMS: atom_id res chain seq x y z
N MET A 1 -19.99 35.91 -37.52
CA MET A 1 -19.52 35.65 -36.14
C MET A 1 -19.63 34.15 -35.92
N ALA A 2 -18.52 33.42 -36.04
CA ALA A 2 -18.51 31.96 -36.05
C ALA A 2 -18.36 31.42 -34.62
N LEU A 3 -19.32 30.59 -34.22
CA LEU A 3 -19.37 29.89 -32.95
C LEU A 3 -18.48 28.63 -33.07
N HIS A 4 -17.30 28.64 -32.44
CA HIS A 4 -16.43 27.48 -32.39
C HIS A 4 -16.67 26.71 -31.09
N TYR A 5 -17.47 25.64 -31.20
CA TYR A 5 -17.52 24.57 -30.20
C TYR A 5 -16.21 23.78 -30.24
N PHE A 6 -15.51 23.70 -29.11
CA PHE A 6 -14.48 22.69 -28.89
C PHE A 6 -15.01 21.66 -27.89
N ALA A 7 -15.64 20.62 -28.41
CA ALA A 7 -15.88 19.38 -27.69
C ALA A 7 -14.74 18.41 -28.04
N ALA A 8 -13.79 18.25 -27.13
CA ALA A 8 -12.72 17.28 -27.27
C ALA A 8 -12.71 16.35 -26.05
N GLY A 9 -13.22 15.12 -26.25
CA GLY A 9 -12.76 13.94 -25.52
C GLY A 9 -13.50 13.56 -24.23
N ALA A 10 -14.82 13.39 -24.26
CA ALA A 10 -15.56 12.65 -23.22
C ALA A 10 -16.15 11.31 -23.73
N ALA A 11 -15.63 10.78 -24.84
CA ALA A 11 -16.16 9.60 -25.52
C ALA A 11 -15.37 8.30 -25.24
N GLU A 12 -14.86 8.13 -24.01
CA GLU A 12 -14.37 6.83 -23.51
C GLU A 12 -15.19 6.32 -22.30
N ASN A 13 -16.22 7.07 -21.88
CA ASN A 13 -17.00 6.83 -20.65
C ASN A 13 -18.34 6.09 -20.87
N ASP A 14 -18.65 5.61 -22.08
CA ASP A 14 -19.98 5.04 -22.41
C ASP A 14 -20.21 3.59 -21.98
N LYS A 15 -19.27 2.97 -21.24
CA LYS A 15 -19.50 1.67 -20.61
C LYS A 15 -19.87 1.87 -19.14
N PRO A 16 -20.93 1.23 -18.62
CA PRO A 16 -21.20 1.26 -17.19
C PRO A 16 -20.00 0.68 -16.46
N GLN A 17 -19.30 1.51 -15.69
CA GLN A 17 -18.18 1.08 -14.86
C GLN A 17 -18.73 0.52 -13.54
N TYR A 18 -18.45 -0.75 -13.27
CA TYR A 18 -18.83 -1.41 -12.03
C TYR A 18 -17.72 -1.23 -10.98
N LEU A 19 -18.09 -1.31 -9.69
CA LEU A 19 -17.11 -1.27 -8.59
C LEU A 19 -16.06 -2.39 -8.72
N SER A 20 -16.49 -3.55 -9.21
CA SER A 20 -15.65 -4.72 -9.47
C SER A 20 -14.60 -4.52 -10.55
N ASP A 21 -14.72 -3.50 -11.41
CA ASP A 21 -13.77 -3.24 -12.49
C ASP A 21 -12.43 -2.71 -11.96
N TRP A 22 -12.43 -2.16 -10.75
CA TRP A 22 -11.26 -1.48 -10.17
C TRP A 22 -11.04 -1.75 -8.69
N TRP A 23 -11.96 -2.40 -7.98
CA TRP A 23 -11.82 -2.80 -6.59
C TRP A 23 -11.92 -4.32 -6.44
N HIS A 24 -10.79 -4.94 -6.09
CA HIS A 24 -10.67 -6.39 -5.96
C HIS A 24 -10.32 -6.75 -4.51
N GLN A 25 -11.07 -7.70 -3.95
CA GLN A 25 -10.83 -8.22 -2.61
C GLN A 25 -10.50 -9.70 -2.71
N SER A 26 -9.61 -10.16 -1.83
CA SER A 26 -9.24 -11.56 -1.73
C SER A 26 -9.00 -11.94 -0.27
N VAL A 27 -9.42 -13.16 0.07
CA VAL A 27 -9.15 -13.78 1.36
C VAL A 27 -8.18 -14.92 1.13
N ASN A 28 -7.06 -14.93 1.86
CA ASN A 28 -5.99 -15.90 1.65
C ASN A 28 -5.57 -16.54 2.98
N VAL A 29 -5.39 -17.86 2.96
CA VAL A 29 -4.72 -18.56 4.06
C VAL A 29 -3.24 -18.67 3.70
N VAL A 30 -2.39 -17.99 4.47
CA VAL A 30 -0.94 -17.96 4.26
C VAL A 30 -0.28 -18.57 5.48
N GLY A 31 0.50 -19.65 5.30
CA GLY A 31 1.39 -20.17 6.33
C GLY A 31 2.78 -19.56 6.16
N SER A 32 3.22 -18.79 7.15
CA SER A 32 4.59 -18.28 7.19
C SER A 32 5.47 -19.17 8.05
N TYR A 33 6.69 -19.43 7.58
CA TYR A 33 7.69 -20.21 8.29
C TYR A 33 8.96 -19.35 8.39
N HIS A 34 9.52 -19.23 9.59
CA HIS A 34 10.73 -18.46 9.88
C HIS A 34 10.64 -16.94 9.61
N THR A 35 9.55 -16.29 10.01
CA THR A 35 9.41 -14.83 9.96
C THR A 35 10.36 -14.15 10.95
N ARG A 36 11.03 -13.07 10.51
CA ARG A 36 12.10 -12.36 11.27
C ARG A 36 11.82 -10.87 11.52
N PHE A 37 10.56 -10.45 11.54
CA PHE A 37 10.22 -9.04 11.80
C PHE A 37 10.44 -8.62 13.26
N GLY A 38 10.36 -9.56 14.20
CA GLY A 38 10.63 -9.34 15.62
C GLY A 38 11.97 -9.94 16.06
N PRO A 39 12.35 -9.75 17.34
CA PRO A 39 13.61 -10.26 17.88
C PRO A 39 13.67 -11.80 17.97
N GLN A 40 12.51 -12.47 17.91
CA GLN A 40 12.39 -13.92 17.93
C GLN A 40 11.78 -14.40 16.61
N ILE A 41 12.19 -15.58 16.14
CA ILE A 41 11.64 -16.22 14.94
C ILE A 41 10.20 -16.65 15.20
N ARG A 42 9.30 -16.39 14.25
CA ARG A 42 7.87 -16.72 14.37
C ARG A 42 7.32 -17.47 13.16
N ASN A 43 6.33 -18.33 13.42
CA ASN A 43 5.52 -19.00 12.41
C ASN A 43 4.06 -18.56 12.63
N ASP A 44 3.50 -17.82 11.67
CA ASP A 44 2.16 -17.25 11.79
C ASP A 44 1.31 -17.61 10.57
N THR A 45 0.00 -17.74 10.78
CA THR A 45 -0.95 -18.16 9.75
C THR A 45 -2.06 -17.12 9.57
N TYR A 46 -2.28 -16.69 8.31
CA TYR A 46 -3.46 -16.00 7.72
C TYR A 46 -3.30 -14.52 7.26
N ARG A 47 -3.87 -14.18 6.07
CA ARG A 47 -3.78 -12.88 5.38
C ARG A 47 -5.03 -12.52 4.54
N ILE A 48 -5.68 -11.39 4.81
CA ILE A 48 -6.72 -10.78 3.95
C ILE A 48 -6.07 -9.68 3.10
N ARG A 49 -6.31 -9.65 1.78
CA ARG A 49 -5.69 -8.68 0.86
C ARG A 49 -6.74 -7.95 0.03
N SER A 50 -6.62 -6.62 -0.06
CA SER A 50 -7.39 -5.75 -0.94
C SER A 50 -6.48 -5.06 -1.96
N VAL A 51 -6.88 -5.04 -3.22
CA VAL A 51 -6.17 -4.36 -4.32
C VAL A 51 -7.17 -3.50 -5.07
N ARG A 52 -6.79 -2.25 -5.34
CA ARG A 52 -7.59 -1.29 -6.10
C ARG A 52 -6.71 -0.57 -7.11
N GLN A 53 -7.24 -0.37 -8.31
CA GLN A 53 -6.55 0.40 -9.34
C GLN A 53 -7.54 1.28 -10.11
N LYS A 54 -7.48 2.60 -9.91
CA LYS A 54 -8.26 3.62 -10.63
C LYS A 54 -7.30 4.65 -11.24
N ASP A 55 -7.69 5.28 -12.34
CA ASP A 55 -6.78 6.07 -13.22
C ASP A 55 -5.87 7.07 -12.52
N TRP A 56 -6.36 7.75 -11.48
CA TRP A 56 -5.61 8.73 -10.69
C TRP A 56 -5.19 8.20 -9.31
N PHE A 57 -5.66 7.01 -8.92
CA PHE A 57 -5.47 6.42 -7.60
C PHE A 57 -5.29 4.90 -7.66
N ASP A 58 -4.11 4.43 -7.25
CA ASP A 58 -3.85 3.02 -7.02
C ASP A 58 -3.82 2.77 -5.51
N PHE A 59 -4.43 1.70 -5.04
CA PHE A 59 -4.37 1.32 -3.63
C PHE A 59 -4.08 -0.16 -3.49
N TYR A 60 -3.19 -0.46 -2.58
CA TYR A 60 -2.89 -1.82 -2.18
C TYR A 60 -2.98 -1.88 -0.67
N GLY A 61 -3.60 -2.90 -0.11
CA GLY A 61 -3.59 -3.07 1.32
C GLY A 61 -3.85 -4.51 1.73
N TYR A 62 -3.46 -4.86 2.95
CA TYR A 62 -3.76 -6.16 3.52
C TYR A 62 -3.85 -6.07 5.04
N ILE A 63 -4.58 -7.01 5.61
CA ILE A 63 -4.73 -7.22 7.05
C ILE A 63 -4.37 -8.67 7.34
N ASP A 64 -3.37 -8.89 8.19
CA ASP A 64 -2.96 -10.21 8.67
C ASP A 64 -3.54 -10.41 10.08
N ALA A 65 -4.23 -11.54 10.29
CA ALA A 65 -4.87 -11.89 11.56
C ALA A 65 -4.40 -13.29 12.00
N PRO A 66 -3.37 -13.39 12.85
CA PRO A 66 -2.80 -14.68 13.23
C PRO A 66 -3.80 -15.58 13.97
N VAL A 67 -3.71 -16.91 13.75
CA VAL A 67 -4.52 -17.95 14.41
C VAL A 67 -6.02 -17.85 14.07
N PHE A 68 -6.41 -17.11 13.03
CA PHE A 68 -7.83 -16.93 12.68
C PHE A 68 -8.58 -18.27 12.48
N PHE A 69 -7.94 -19.25 11.85
CA PHE A 69 -8.46 -20.62 11.65
C PHE A 69 -7.77 -21.68 12.53
N GLY A 70 -7.13 -21.27 13.62
CA GLY A 70 -6.27 -22.14 14.44
C GLY A 70 -4.80 -22.17 13.99
N GLY A 71 -3.94 -22.76 14.82
CA GLY A 71 -2.49 -22.83 14.58
C GLY A 71 -1.69 -22.93 15.89
N ASN A 72 -0.39 -23.24 15.79
CA ASN A 72 0.50 -23.42 16.94
C ASN A 72 1.22 -22.11 17.37
N SER A 73 0.66 -20.96 16.99
CA SER A 73 1.28 -19.68 17.32
C SER A 73 0.83 -19.24 18.72
N THR A 74 1.78 -18.80 19.55
CA THR A 74 1.54 -18.47 20.96
C THR A 74 0.74 -17.19 21.18
N ALA A 75 0.54 -16.38 20.14
CA ALA A 75 -0.32 -15.22 20.13
C ALA A 75 -1.14 -15.20 18.82
N GLY A 76 -2.43 -14.92 18.92
CA GLY A 76 -3.42 -14.94 17.83
C GLY A 76 -4.67 -14.13 18.15
N ILE A 77 -5.51 -13.84 17.15
CA ILE A 77 -6.68 -12.94 17.33
C ILE A 77 -7.62 -13.47 18.44
N TRP A 78 -7.54 -14.78 18.70
CA TRP A 78 -8.28 -15.50 19.73
C TRP A 78 -7.48 -15.82 21.01
N ASN A 79 -6.15 -15.60 21.06
CA ASN A 79 -5.30 -16.01 22.19
C ASN A 79 -4.16 -15.03 22.51
N LYS A 80 -4.04 -14.68 23.79
CA LYS A 80 -3.06 -13.70 24.31
C LYS A 80 -3.12 -12.31 23.62
N GLY A 81 -4.26 -12.00 23.00
CA GLY A 81 -4.57 -10.71 22.38
C GLY A 81 -3.72 -10.37 21.16
N SER A 82 -3.72 -11.17 20.09
CA SER A 82 -2.83 -10.88 18.97
C SER A 82 -3.07 -9.54 18.33
N PRO A 83 -1.97 -8.98 17.81
CA PRO A 83 -2.05 -7.91 16.87
C PRO A 83 -2.64 -8.34 15.54
N LEU A 84 -3.73 -7.66 15.18
CA LEU A 84 -4.02 -7.42 13.79
C LEU A 84 -2.89 -6.59 13.20
N PHE A 85 -2.30 -7.05 12.12
CA PHE A 85 -1.38 -6.23 11.34
C PHE A 85 -2.09 -5.72 10.10
N MET A 86 -1.98 -4.43 9.83
CA MET A 86 -2.49 -3.83 8.61
C MET A 86 -1.40 -3.03 7.92
N GLU A 87 -1.32 -3.16 6.60
CA GLU A 87 -0.52 -2.29 5.77
C GLU A 87 -1.35 -1.81 4.58
N ILE A 88 -1.33 -0.50 4.32
CA ILE A 88 -1.94 0.13 3.15
C ILE A 88 -0.92 0.98 2.42
N GLU A 89 -0.98 0.98 1.10
CA GLU A 89 -0.13 1.72 0.17
C GLU A 89 -1.01 2.49 -0.86
N PRO A 90 -1.74 3.53 -0.46
CA PRO A 90 -2.36 4.46 -1.41
C PRO A 90 -1.31 5.21 -2.25
N ARG A 91 -1.61 5.38 -3.53
CA ARG A 91 -0.73 5.98 -4.54
C ARG A 91 -1.58 6.89 -5.40
N PHE A 92 -1.12 8.11 -5.60
CA PHE A 92 -1.83 9.15 -6.33
C PHE A 92 -0.99 9.57 -7.53
N SER A 93 -1.59 9.58 -8.72
CA SER A 93 -0.89 10.04 -9.92
C SER A 93 -0.79 11.56 -9.90
N ILE A 94 0.43 12.09 -9.90
CA ILE A 94 0.64 13.54 -9.91
C ILE A 94 0.16 14.07 -11.25
N ASP A 95 0.55 13.41 -12.35
CA ASP A 95 0.22 13.78 -13.72
C ASP A 95 -1.30 13.96 -13.94
N LYS A 96 -2.11 13.09 -13.34
CA LYS A 96 -3.58 13.14 -13.42
C LYS A 96 -4.17 14.17 -12.46
N LEU A 97 -3.60 14.35 -11.27
CA LEU A 97 -4.06 15.35 -10.31
C LEU A 97 -3.75 16.79 -10.76
N THR A 98 -2.61 17.00 -11.41
CA THR A 98 -2.18 18.31 -11.92
C THR A 98 -2.62 18.54 -13.36
N ASN A 99 -3.26 17.55 -14.00
CA ASN A 99 -3.62 17.55 -15.41
C ASN A 99 -2.46 17.99 -16.34
N THR A 100 -1.24 17.61 -15.96
CA THR A 100 -0.01 17.99 -16.64
C THR A 100 0.76 16.73 -16.95
N ASP A 101 1.20 16.58 -18.20
CA ASP A 101 2.05 15.46 -18.57
C ASP A 101 3.47 15.68 -18.01
N LEU A 102 3.81 14.93 -16.96
CA LEU A 102 5.14 14.94 -16.35
C LEU A 102 6.03 13.80 -16.88
N SER A 103 5.66 13.18 -18.00
CA SER A 103 6.41 12.06 -18.58
C SER A 103 7.66 12.50 -19.34
N TRP A 104 8.65 13.04 -18.63
CA TRP A 104 9.98 13.30 -19.18
C TRP A 104 10.90 12.11 -18.87
N ALA A 105 11.12 11.23 -19.87
CA ALA A 105 11.82 9.94 -19.78
C ALA A 105 11.20 8.86 -18.86
N VAL A 106 10.47 9.24 -17.80
CA VAL A 106 9.71 8.35 -16.90
C VAL A 106 8.25 8.31 -17.36
N GLN A 107 7.60 7.15 -17.34
CA GLN A 107 6.24 7.02 -17.88
C GLN A 107 5.15 7.58 -16.96
N ARG A 108 5.35 7.56 -15.64
CA ARG A 108 4.37 8.08 -14.69
C ARG A 108 5.03 8.51 -13.39
N MET A 109 4.68 9.69 -12.90
CA MET A 109 5.07 10.17 -11.59
C MET A 109 3.90 10.04 -10.60
N VAL A 110 4.20 9.53 -9.41
CA VAL A 110 3.17 9.24 -8.41
C VAL A 110 3.62 9.69 -7.02
N PHE A 111 2.72 10.36 -6.32
CA PHE A 111 2.82 10.53 -4.88
C PHE A 111 2.39 9.22 -4.21
N ARG A 112 3.10 8.80 -3.16
CA ARG A 112 2.80 7.58 -2.43
C ARG A 112 2.78 7.82 -0.94
N GLN A 113 1.82 7.19 -0.29
CA GLN A 113 1.79 7.06 1.15
C GLN A 113 1.71 5.57 1.48
N GLN A 114 2.49 5.13 2.46
CA GLN A 114 2.39 3.79 3.03
C GLN A 114 2.14 3.92 4.52
N LEU A 115 1.04 3.38 5.00
CA LEU A 115 0.71 3.32 6.42
C LEU A 115 0.75 1.85 6.85
N SER A 116 1.47 1.56 7.94
CA SER A 116 1.57 0.21 8.50
C SER A 116 1.35 0.27 10.00
N THR A 117 0.55 -0.65 10.53
CA THR A 117 0.20 -0.69 11.95
C THR A 117 0.02 -2.12 12.47
N ILE A 118 0.49 -2.35 13.69
CA ILE A 118 0.34 -3.57 14.49
C ILE A 118 -0.52 -3.19 15.69
N TRP A 119 -1.74 -3.73 15.75
CA TRP A 119 -2.73 -3.41 16.78
C TRP A 119 -2.58 -4.37 17.97
N ALA A 120 -1.53 -4.19 18.78
CA ALA A 120 -1.35 -4.96 20.01
C ALA A 120 -1.89 -4.21 21.23
N ALA A 121 -2.44 -4.94 22.20
CA ALA A 121 -2.97 -4.35 23.44
C ALA A 121 -1.89 -3.69 24.31
N THR A 122 -0.64 -4.16 24.25
CA THR A 122 0.44 -3.70 25.13
C THR A 122 1.58 -3.01 24.40
N THR A 123 1.88 -3.41 23.16
CA THR A 123 3.03 -2.86 22.40
C THR A 123 2.65 -2.60 20.93
N PRO A 124 1.80 -1.60 20.66
CA PRO A 124 1.40 -1.28 19.29
C PRO A 124 2.57 -0.71 18.49
N VAL A 125 2.45 -0.80 17.16
CA VAL A 125 3.35 -0.11 16.22
C VAL A 125 2.50 0.64 15.22
N SER A 126 2.83 1.89 14.93
CA SER A 126 2.21 2.63 13.84
C SER A 126 3.23 3.53 13.16
N ARG A 127 3.22 3.50 11.83
CA ARG A 127 4.19 4.20 11.01
C ARG A 127 3.56 4.66 9.72
N ALA A 128 3.84 5.92 9.35
CA ALA A 128 3.55 6.45 8.03
C ALA A 128 4.84 6.69 7.25
N ARG A 129 4.81 6.39 5.96
CA ARG A 129 5.85 6.71 5.00
C ARG A 129 5.25 7.55 3.90
N TYR A 130 5.88 8.67 3.60
CA TYR A 130 5.45 9.61 2.58
C TYR A 130 6.56 9.73 1.55
N GLY A 131 6.21 9.65 0.27
CA GLY A 131 7.23 9.51 -0.75
C GLY A 131 6.76 9.79 -2.16
N SER A 132 7.74 9.83 -3.05
CA SER A 132 7.54 9.88 -4.49
C SER A 132 7.94 8.54 -5.12
N GLY A 133 7.26 8.20 -6.20
CA GLY A 133 7.55 7.03 -7.00
C GLY A 133 7.58 7.35 -8.49
N TYR A 134 8.40 6.59 -9.18
CA TYR A 134 8.62 6.69 -10.62
C TYR A 134 8.40 5.32 -11.22
N ARG A 135 7.56 5.22 -12.25
CA ARG A 135 7.40 3.97 -13.03
C ARG A 135 8.11 4.12 -14.36
N TYR A 136 9.01 3.19 -14.64
CA TYR A 136 9.68 3.08 -15.92
C TYR A 136 9.12 1.88 -16.69
N ARG A 137 8.80 2.09 -17.97
CA ARG A 137 8.39 1.01 -18.87
C ARG A 137 9.44 0.86 -19.95
N TYR A 138 10.24 -0.18 -19.80
CA TYR A 138 11.13 -0.62 -20.86
C TYR A 138 10.30 -1.23 -22.00
N ARG A 139 10.91 -1.38 -23.17
CA ARG A 139 10.35 -2.18 -24.28
C ARG A 139 10.35 -3.69 -24.00
N LEU A 140 10.74 -4.09 -22.79
CA LEU A 140 10.74 -5.45 -22.29
C LEU A 140 9.41 -5.74 -21.59
N ALA A 141 9.02 -7.02 -21.50
CA ALA A 141 7.82 -7.45 -20.78
C ALA A 141 7.98 -7.41 -19.25
N MET A 142 8.50 -6.30 -18.71
CA MET A 142 8.72 -6.06 -17.29
C MET A 142 8.36 -4.62 -16.93
N SER A 143 7.92 -4.42 -15.68
CA SER A 143 7.64 -3.10 -15.12
C SER A 143 8.62 -2.82 -14.00
N LEU A 144 9.31 -1.67 -14.06
CA LEU A 144 10.23 -1.22 -13.01
C LEU A 144 9.61 -0.03 -12.27
N SER A 145 9.73 0.01 -10.95
CA SER A 145 9.27 1.16 -10.18
C SER A 145 10.22 1.50 -9.04
N LEU A 146 10.84 2.68 -9.09
CA LEU A 146 11.65 3.21 -8.01
C LEU A 146 10.80 4.12 -7.11
N ASN A 147 10.91 3.95 -5.79
CA ASN A 147 10.13 4.71 -4.82
C ASN A 147 11.01 5.09 -3.64
N VAL A 148 10.92 6.35 -3.22
CA VAL A 148 11.69 6.91 -2.11
C VAL A 148 10.71 7.49 -1.10
N TYR A 149 10.92 7.20 0.19
CA TYR A 149 10.03 7.62 1.27
C TYR A 149 10.80 8.22 2.45
N ALA A 150 10.26 9.28 3.03
CA ALA A 150 10.53 9.70 4.40
C ALA A 150 9.54 9.00 5.35
N LYS A 151 9.98 8.64 6.56
CA LYS A 151 9.16 7.91 7.54
C LYS A 151 8.88 8.79 8.76
N TYR A 152 7.61 8.88 9.15
CA TYR A 152 7.21 9.32 10.48
C TYR A 152 6.81 8.10 11.31
N GLN A 153 7.43 7.96 12.48
CA GLN A 153 7.22 6.85 13.39
C GLN A 153 6.38 7.34 14.56
N TRP A 154 5.19 6.77 14.79
CA TRP A 154 4.48 6.92 16.06
C TRP A 154 4.95 5.80 16.98
N GLN A 155 4.06 4.91 17.44
CA GLN A 155 4.42 3.79 18.31
C GLN A 155 5.37 2.83 17.60
N ASN A 156 6.38 2.34 18.32
CA ASN A 156 7.43 1.43 17.86
C ASN A 156 7.96 0.57 19.02
N TYR A 157 7.08 -0.12 19.73
CA TYR A 157 7.45 -0.99 20.86
C TYR A 157 8.19 -0.26 22.01
N GLY A 158 7.93 1.04 22.23
CA GLY A 158 8.62 1.85 23.24
C GLY A 158 10.06 2.22 22.88
N ALA A 159 10.43 2.12 21.60
CA ALA A 159 11.76 2.52 21.14
C ALA A 159 11.99 4.03 21.28
N SER A 160 13.26 4.46 21.27
CA SER A 160 13.61 5.88 21.41
C SER A 160 13.20 6.76 20.22
N ASN A 161 12.83 6.17 19.09
CA ASN A 161 12.47 6.86 17.86
C ASN A 161 10.96 7.01 17.65
N GLU A 162 10.19 6.99 18.75
CA GLU A 162 8.75 7.23 18.70
C GLU A 162 8.43 8.72 18.58
N ASN A 163 7.36 9.01 17.84
CA ASN A 163 6.78 10.34 17.60
C ASN A 163 7.71 11.33 16.89
N GLU A 164 8.55 10.83 15.99
CA GLU A 164 9.49 11.63 15.20
C GLU A 164 9.60 11.21 13.73
N TRP A 165 10.16 12.11 12.93
CA TRP A 165 10.64 11.80 11.59
C TRP A 165 11.98 11.08 11.70
N ASP A 166 12.02 9.82 11.33
CA ASP A 166 13.20 8.98 11.50
C ASP A 166 13.43 8.17 10.23
N GLY A 167 14.53 8.38 9.52
CA GLY A 167 14.98 7.53 8.43
C GLY A 167 14.19 7.58 7.12
N PHE A 168 14.77 6.92 6.10
CA PHE A 168 14.29 6.88 4.73
C PHE A 168 14.17 5.43 4.23
N LYS A 169 13.33 5.19 3.22
CA LYS A 169 13.19 3.89 2.56
C LYS A 169 13.26 4.05 1.05
N VAL A 170 14.03 3.17 0.40
CA VAL A 170 14.02 3.00 -1.05
C VAL A 170 13.39 1.64 -1.38
N LYS A 171 12.48 1.59 -2.35
CA LYS A 171 11.82 0.36 -2.85
C LYS A 171 11.89 0.40 -4.37
N TYR A 172 12.59 -0.55 -4.98
CA TYR A 172 12.75 -0.71 -6.44
C TYR A 172 12.06 -1.96 -6.96
#